data_AF-A0A7X4FQJ6-F1
#
_entry.id   AF-A0A7X4FQJ6-F1
#
_cell.length_a   1.000
_cell.length_b   1.000
_cell.length_c   1.000
_cell.angle_alpha   90.00
_cell.angle_beta   90.00
_cell.angle_gamma   90.00
#
_symmetry.space_group_name_H-M   'P 1'
#
loop_
_entity.id
_entity.type
_entity.pdbx_description
1 polymer ?
#
loop_
_entity_poly.entity_id
_entity_poly.type
_entity_poly.pdbx_seq_one_letter_code
_entity_poly.pdbx_strand_id
1 'polypeptide(L)'
;MGDPGCAPGDQFGPYLFTGVHRPYAADQQVQRLFGELALGIGPRLDTQVAANYEFYNVAGSRVGSFDPKLGWRLQAAENLHYSLAF
;
A
#
# COMPACT_ATOMS: atom_id res chain seq x y z
N MET A 1 -0.66 -0.19 -30.66
CA MET A 1 -1.58 0.95 -30.37
C MET A 1 -0.70 2.14 -30.08
N GLY A 2 -0.89 3.23 -30.83
CA GLY A 2 0.03 4.38 -30.86
C GLY A 2 -0.23 5.38 -29.74
N ASP A 3 0.83 6.10 -29.38
CA ASP A 3 0.88 7.11 -28.32
C ASP A 3 -0.15 8.23 -28.57
N PRO A 4 -1.04 8.57 -27.61
CA PRO A 4 -2.09 9.60 -27.77
C PRO A 4 -1.53 11.03 -27.62
N GLY A 5 -0.32 11.28 -28.12
CA GLY A 5 0.40 12.55 -27.99
C GLY A 5 -0.04 13.66 -28.96
N CYS A 6 -1.12 13.45 -29.72
CA CYS A 6 -1.62 14.40 -30.73
C CYS A 6 -3.14 14.59 -30.61
N ALA A 7 -3.65 14.75 -29.39
CA ALA A 7 -5.06 15.02 -29.19
C ALA A 7 -5.35 16.53 -29.40
N PRO A 8 -6.49 16.93 -29.98
CA PRO A 8 -6.82 18.33 -30.28
C PRO A 8 -6.88 19.29 -29.08
N GLY A 9 -6.73 18.78 -27.85
CA GLY A 9 -6.70 19.57 -26.60
C GLY A 9 -5.29 19.87 -26.07
N ASP A 10 -4.22 19.37 -26.70
CA ASP A 10 -2.86 19.65 -26.30
C ASP A 10 -2.50 21.11 -26.71
N GLN A 11 -2.48 22.03 -25.74
CA GLN A 11 -2.09 23.43 -25.96
C GLN A 11 -0.55 23.55 -25.94
N PHE A 12 0.04 23.71 -27.13
CA PHE A 12 1.47 23.97 -27.28
C PHE A 12 1.71 25.49 -27.40
N GLY A 13 2.33 26.09 -26.37
CA GLY A 13 2.82 27.46 -26.43
C GLY A 13 4.17 27.55 -27.16
N PRO A 14 4.52 28.70 -27.77
CA PRO A 14 5.68 28.83 -28.68
C PRO A 14 7.07 28.69 -28.02
N TYR A 15 7.17 28.39 -26.72
CA TYR A 15 8.44 28.37 -25.97
C TYR A 15 8.55 27.25 -24.92
N LEU A 16 8.00 26.06 -25.15
CA LEU A 16 8.14 24.95 -24.19
C LEU A 16 8.68 23.68 -24.86
N PHE A 17 10.01 23.52 -24.84
CA PHE A 17 10.68 22.22 -24.99
C PHE A 17 10.52 21.33 -23.74
N THR A 18 9.83 21.81 -22.71
CA THR A 18 9.62 21.10 -21.44
C THR A 18 8.13 21.02 -21.14
N GLY A 19 7.54 19.86 -21.43
CA GLY A 19 6.26 19.43 -20.86
C GLY A 19 5.02 20.19 -21.33
N VAL A 20 4.21 19.52 -22.15
CA VAL A 20 2.79 19.89 -22.32
C VAL A 20 2.15 19.86 -20.93
N HIS A 21 1.59 20.99 -20.49
CA HIS A 21 0.85 21.02 -19.23
C HIS A 21 -0.45 20.23 -19.41
N ARG A 22 -0.40 18.94 -19.08
CA ARG A 22 -1.61 18.13 -18.91
C ARG A 22 -2.02 18.26 -17.45
N PRO A 23 -3.20 18.83 -17.14
CA PRO A 23 -3.74 18.77 -15.79
C PRO A 23 -3.99 17.29 -15.45
N TYR A 24 -3.07 16.69 -14.69
CA TYR A 24 -3.23 15.34 -14.17
C TYR A 24 -4.18 15.42 -12.97
N ALA A 25 -5.48 15.45 -13.27
CA ALA A 25 -6.54 15.35 -12.27
C ALA A 25 -6.63 13.90 -11.77
N ALA A 26 -5.64 13.47 -10.99
CA ALA A 26 -5.73 12.23 -10.23
C ALA A 26 -6.20 12.55 -8.82
N ASP A 27 -7.51 12.46 -8.59
CA ASP A 27 -8.04 12.33 -7.25
C ASP A 27 -7.85 10.86 -6.82
N GLN A 28 -6.90 10.61 -5.92
CA GLN A 28 -6.64 9.29 -5.35
C GLN A 28 -7.19 9.24 -3.93
N GLN A 29 -8.44 8.81 -3.79
CA GLN A 29 -9.02 8.51 -2.49
C GLN A 29 -8.60 7.09 -2.07
N VAL A 30 -7.82 7.01 -0.99
CA VAL A 30 -7.38 5.74 -0.38
C VAL A 30 -8.18 5.50 0.89
N GLN A 31 -8.85 4.36 0.98
CA GLN A 31 -9.53 3.91 2.19
C GLN A 31 -8.78 2.70 2.74
N ARG A 32 -8.32 2.79 3.99
CA ARG A 32 -7.56 1.73 4.66
C ARG A 32 -8.32 1.22 5.87
N LEU A 33 -8.42 -0.10 6.00
CA LEU A 33 -8.90 -0.80 7.18
C LEU A 33 -7.77 -1.65 7.73
N PHE A 34 -7.40 -1.41 8.99
CA PHE A 34 -6.34 -2.14 9.68
C PHE A 34 -6.90 -2.87 10.90
N GLY A 35 -6.52 -4.13 11.04
CA GLY A 35 -6.80 -4.94 12.24
C GLY A 35 -5.52 -5.58 12.76
N GLU A 36 -5.33 -5.53 14.06
CA GLU A 36 -4.21 -6.18 14.75
C GLU A 36 -4.70 -6.91 15.98
N LEU A 37 -4.14 -8.10 16.21
CA LEU A 37 -4.38 -8.94 17.36
C LEU A 37 -3.04 -9.45 17.89
N ALA A 38 -2.72 -9.08 19.13
CA ALA A 38 -1.60 -9.64 19.87
C ALA A 38 -2.13 -10.67 20.89
N LEU A 39 -1.60 -11.89 20.83
CA LEU A 39 -1.95 -13.01 21.70
C LEU A 39 -0.72 -13.49 22.45
N GLY A 40 -0.74 -13.38 23.78
CA GLY A 40 0.22 -14.05 24.65
C GLY A 40 -0.24 -15.49 24.93
N ILE A 41 0.49 -16.47 24.42
CA ILE A 41 0.26 -17.89 24.71
C ILE A 41 1.21 -18.29 25.85
N GLY A 42 0.72 -18.13 27.08
CA GLY A 42 1.49 -18.41 28.28
C GLY A 42 2.67 -17.44 28.48
N PRO A 43 3.66 -17.80 29.31
CA PRO A 43 4.75 -16.89 29.69
C PRO A 43 5.90 -16.81 28.66
N ARG A 44 5.84 -17.55 27.55
CA ARG A 44 7.01 -17.76 26.68
C ARG A 44 6.75 -17.57 25.19
N LEU A 45 5.50 -17.45 24.75
CA LEU A 45 5.17 -17.34 23.33
C LEU A 45 4.24 -16.16 23.12
N ASP A 46 4.73 -15.14 22.42
CA ASP A 46 3.92 -14.02 21.96
C ASP A 46 3.64 -14.21 20.47
N THR A 47 2.38 -14.09 20.07
CA THR A 47 1.97 -14.14 18.66
C THR A 47 1.29 -12.82 18.30
N GLN A 48 1.58 -12.30 17.12
CA GLN A 48 0.98 -11.10 16.58
C GLN A 48 0.41 -11.41 15.20
N VAL A 49 -0.88 -11.18 15.01
CA VAL A 49 -1.54 -11.28 13.72
C VAL A 49 -2.02 -9.89 13.35
N ALA A 50 -1.64 -9.39 12.19
CA ALA A 50 -2.14 -8.12 11.68
C ALA A 50 -2.60 -8.29 10.23
N ALA A 51 -3.57 -7.51 9.81
CA ALA A 51 -4.04 -7.49 8.44
C ALA A 51 -4.42 -6.07 8.07
N ASN A 52 -3.97 -5.66 6.89
CA ASN A 52 -4.29 -4.37 6.31
C ASN A 52 -5.04 -4.58 5.01
N TYR A 53 -6.17 -3.89 4.84
CA TYR A 53 -6.97 -3.91 3.63
C TYR A 53 -7.06 -2.49 3.09
N GLU A 54 -6.66 -2.32 1.84
CA GLU A 54 -6.59 -1.02 1.20
C GLU A 54 -7.45 -1.00 -0.03
N PHE A 55 -8.23 0.07 -0.21
CA PHE A 55 -9.05 0.29 -1.38
C PHE A 55 -8.64 1.59 -2.04
N TYR A 56 -8.40 1.51 -3.35
CA TYR A 56 -8.02 2.61 -4.21
C TYR A 56 -9.06 2.75 -5.31
N ASN A 57 -9.51 3.99 -5.58
CA ASN A 57 -10.28 4.29 -6.79
C ASN A 57 -9.31 4.86 -7.84
N VAL A 58 -9.04 4.07 -8.87
CA VAL A 58 -8.18 4.49 -9.99
C VAL A 58 -9.02 4.51 -11.26
N ALA A 59 -9.23 5.70 -11.83
CA ALA A 59 -9.97 5.90 -13.08
C ALA A 59 -11.38 5.25 -13.12
N GLY A 60 -12.10 5.29 -11.99
CA GLY A 60 -13.45 4.71 -11.88
C GLY A 60 -13.49 3.20 -11.60
N SER A 61 -12.33 2.55 -11.44
CA SER A 61 -12.22 1.15 -11.02
C SER A 61 -11.74 1.04 -9.57
N ARG A 62 -12.41 0.19 -8.78
CA ARG A 62 -12.02 -0.10 -7.39
C ARG A 62 -10.97 -1.22 -7.38
N VAL A 63 -9.75 -0.86 -6.99
CA VAL A 63 -8.62 -1.78 -6.82
C VAL A 63 -8.39 -2.01 -5.32
N GLY A 64 -8.28 -3.26 -4.89
CA GLY A 64 -8.02 -3.63 -3.50
C GLY A 64 -6.62 -4.22 -3.32
N SER A 65 -5.92 -3.85 -2.25
CA SER A 65 -4.74 -4.56 -1.74
C SER A 65 -5.07 -5.23 -0.41
N PHE A 66 -4.58 -6.44 -0.21
CA PHE A 66 -4.67 -7.15 1.06
C PHE A 66 -3.28 -7.57 1.51
N ASP A 67 -2.88 -7.04 2.67
CA ASP A 67 -1.55 -7.17 3.24
C ASP A 67 -1.65 -7.84 4.62
N PRO A 68 -1.67 -9.18 4.68
CA PRO A 68 -1.62 -9.92 5.93
C PRO A 68 -0.20 -9.95 6.48
N LYS A 69 -0.07 -9.89 7.81
CA LYS A 69 1.19 -10.00 8.54
C LYS A 69 1.04 -10.97 9.70
N LEU A 70 2.00 -11.88 9.84
CA LEU A 70 2.05 -12.85 10.93
C LEU A 70 3.42 -12.80 11.60
N GLY A 71 3.42 -12.54 12.90
CA GLY A 71 4.61 -12.53 13.75
C GLY A 71 4.46 -13.46 14.94
N TRP A 72 5.57 -14.04 15.38
CA TRP A 72 5.66 -14.79 16.62
C TRP A 72 7.03 -14.61 17.26
N ARG A 73 7.05 -14.64 18.58
CA ARG A 73 8.24 -14.50 19.41
C ARG A 73 8.21 -15.59 20.48
N LEU A 74 9.26 -16.40 20.48
CA LEU A 74 9.49 -17.47 21.45
C LEU A 74 10.62 -17.07 22.41
N GLN A 75 10.36 -17.16 23.72
CA GLN A 75 11.36 -17.04 24.77
C GLN A 75 11.81 -18.46 25.20
N ALA A 76 12.98 -18.86 24.72
CA ALA A 76 13.55 -20.18 24.99
C ALA A 76 14.25 -20.25 26.36
N ALA A 77 14.84 -19.14 26.81
CA ALA A 77 15.44 -18.96 28.14
C ALA A 77 15.30 -17.50 28.58
N GLU A 78 15.64 -17.17 29.83
CA GLU A 78 15.55 -15.80 30.37
C GLU A 78 16.27 -14.76 29.50
N ASN A 79 17.33 -15.19 28.80
CA ASN A 79 18.16 -14.35 27.92
C ASN A 79 18.14 -14.76 26.44
N LEU A 80 17.37 -15.77 26.05
CA LEU A 80 17.34 -16.28 24.68
C LEU A 80 15.95 -16.15 24.07
N HIS A 81 15.82 -15.28 23.08
CA HIS A 81 14.60 -15.04 22.34
C HIS A 81 14.79 -15.29 20.86
N TYR A 82 13.80 -15.92 20.24
CA TYR A 82 13.68 -16.08 18.79
C TYR A 82 12.43 -15.35 18.32
N SER A 83 12.54 -14.58 17.24
CA SER A 83 11.42 -13.87 16.63
C SER A 83 11.42 -14.10 15.13
N LEU A 84 10.24 -14.28 14.55
CA LEU A 84 10.07 -14.46 13.13
C LEU A 84 8.78 -13.74 12.70
N ALA A 85 8.81 -13.10 11.54
CA ALA A 85 7.67 -12.35 11.02
C ALA A 85 7.63 -12.47 9.50
N PHE A 86 6.42 -12.55 8.96
CA PHE A 86 6.10 -12.65 7.55
C PHE A 86 5.06 -11.61 7.17
#